data_AF-A0A1Y4WJI2-F1
#
_entry.id   AF-A0A1Y4WJI2-F1
#
_cell.length_a   1.000
_cell.length_b   1.000
_cell.length_c   1.000
_cell.angle_alpha   90.00
_cell.angle_beta   90.00
_cell.angle_gamma   90.00
#
_symmetry.space_group_name_H-M   'P 1'
#
loop_
_entity.id
_entity.type
_entity.pdbx_description
1 polymer ?
#
loop_
_entity_poly.entity_id
_entity_poly.type
_entity_poly.pdbx_seq_one_letter_code
_entity_poly.pdbx_strand_id
1 'polypeptide(L)'
;MSVKKPDTIRKGALSMTIKEIETITGLPRANVRFYEAQGLIHPSRGDNGYRDYSQDDLAVLEKIKLLRQLDCSLEEIRALQTGELSLDYLLERRLTELMKHQSDTEQAIRLCRQLQADRVDWMGLDPGRYPLSPDICPPEEVSDLRFSCPWRRFWARTVDFGLCFFLWNAALALMFRANILSRTGLENCFHTFAAMGLELAMETLCLHFLGSTPGKWIMGLRLTRSDGSFFSLPDACQRTLGVMVKGEGFRLPLVGGITNILSYLRCRHRVEQPWALEDEAWSDGTNGKVPFWEQKGHALRVAGLVGTYLAFIGLTMAVELFAAGPRYHGPLTPQQLADNYNHLSFFDAAPESPAYRLQADGSWVQTDPNAFVFNVFGGDPVPISIQSQDGLVTGISFSLNTQDEDSIPAIPLLKINYLLHALLGHRSFLSSSPATQVLRELNQAENGHYTWEVDGWQVTYDLEAQGYIRADDLLFPKDGQTQSFQLSFSIQAL
;
A
#
# COMPACT_ATOMS: atom_id res chain seq x y z
N MET A 1 37.61 40.80 33.50
CA MET A 1 38.06 39.40 33.40
C MET A 1 37.17 38.57 34.31
N SER A 2 36.26 37.79 33.71
CA SER A 2 35.23 37.05 34.44
C SER A 2 35.83 35.79 35.04
N VAL A 3 35.93 35.76 36.37
CA VAL A 3 36.36 34.62 37.15
C VAL A 3 35.20 33.62 37.22
N LYS A 4 35.35 32.47 36.56
CA LYS A 4 34.40 31.36 36.66
C LYS A 4 34.40 30.82 38.10
N LYS A 5 33.21 30.81 38.71
CA LYS A 5 32.90 30.13 39.98
C LYS A 5 33.22 28.63 39.92
N PRO A 6 33.55 27.99 41.05
CA PRO A 6 33.83 26.57 41.11
C PRO A 6 32.51 25.78 41.02
N ASP A 7 32.46 24.79 40.14
CA ASP A 7 31.32 23.88 40.05
C ASP A 7 31.31 22.92 41.23
N THR A 8 30.24 23.06 41.99
CA THR A 8 29.75 22.25 43.10
C THR A 8 29.83 20.75 42.80
N ILE A 9 30.53 20.01 43.67
CA ILE A 9 30.53 18.55 43.70
C ILE A 9 29.09 18.07 44.00
N ARG A 10 28.36 17.64 42.98
CA ARG A 10 27.15 16.83 43.16
C ARG A 10 27.59 15.41 43.54
N LYS A 11 27.38 15.04 44.81
CA LYS A 11 27.18 13.63 45.19
C LYS A 11 25.89 13.16 44.51
N GLY A 12 25.99 12.48 43.38
CA GLY A 12 24.87 11.94 42.61
C GLY A 12 25.32 10.72 41.83
N ALA A 13 24.43 9.76 41.62
CA ALA A 13 24.69 8.51 40.90
C ALA A 13 25.54 8.75 39.64
N LEU A 14 26.60 7.97 39.45
CA LEU A 14 27.46 8.02 38.27
C LEU A 14 26.64 7.62 37.04
N SER A 15 26.07 8.60 36.34
CA SER A 15 25.45 8.41 35.04
C SER A 15 26.51 8.58 33.94
N MET A 16 26.48 7.68 32.96
CA MET A 16 27.40 7.65 31.84
C MET A 16 26.67 7.96 30.55
N THR A 17 27.35 8.66 29.66
CA THR A 17 26.89 8.87 28.29
C THR A 17 27.18 7.64 27.44
N ILE A 18 26.48 7.50 26.30
CA ILE A 18 26.72 6.40 25.36
C ILE A 18 28.17 6.35 24.83
N LYS A 19 28.84 7.50 24.76
CA LYS A 19 30.25 7.59 24.33
C LYS A 19 31.18 7.02 25.39
N GLU A 20 30.91 7.28 26.66
CA GLU A 20 31.68 6.72 27.78
C GLU A 20 31.44 5.21 27.88
N ILE A 21 30.19 4.75 27.72
CA ILE A 21 29.86 3.32 27.65
C ILE A 21 30.62 2.63 26.52
N GLU A 22 30.62 3.19 25.31
CA GLU A 22 31.38 2.65 24.17
C GLU A 22 32.88 2.60 24.47
N THR A 23 33.43 3.63 25.11
CA THR A 23 34.85 3.70 25.45
C THR A 23 35.24 2.63 26.50
N ILE A 24 34.38 2.41 27.50
CA ILE A 24 34.65 1.47 28.60
C ILE A 24 34.40 0.02 28.14
N THR A 25 33.26 -0.24 27.52
CA THR A 25 32.86 -1.61 27.13
C THR A 25 33.48 -2.04 25.80
N GLY A 26 33.92 -1.11 24.96
CA GLY A 26 34.32 -1.39 23.57
C GLY A 26 33.17 -1.81 22.66
N LEU A 27 31.92 -1.73 23.12
CA LEU A 27 30.74 -2.03 22.31
C LEU A 27 30.39 -0.82 21.44
N PRO A 28 30.21 -1.00 20.12
CA PRO A 28 29.73 0.07 19.26
C PRO A 28 28.41 0.65 19.77
N ARG A 29 28.21 1.97 19.68
CA ARG A 29 26.96 2.63 20.13
C ARG A 29 25.69 1.99 19.55
N ALA A 30 25.77 1.50 18.32
CA ALA A 30 24.67 0.80 17.66
C ALA A 30 24.25 -0.47 18.42
N ASN A 31 25.22 -1.23 18.94
CA ASN A 31 24.94 -2.44 19.72
C ASN A 31 24.34 -2.10 21.08
N VAL A 32 24.83 -1.05 21.74
CA VAL A 32 24.26 -0.57 23.01
C VAL A 32 22.79 -0.17 22.83
N ARG A 33 22.47 0.58 21.77
CA ARG A 33 21.08 0.95 21.42
C ARG A 33 20.24 -0.26 21.02
N PHE A 34 20.84 -1.24 20.36
CA PHE A 34 20.16 -2.48 20.00
C PHE A 34 19.79 -3.29 21.25
N TYR A 35 20.69 -3.41 22.23
CA TYR A 35 20.39 -4.10 23.48
C TYR A 35 19.33 -3.39 24.31
N GLU A 36 19.32 -2.05 24.31
CA GLU A 36 18.21 -1.26 24.86
C GLU A 36 16.89 -1.56 24.13
N ALA A 37 16.87 -1.56 22.79
CA ALA A 37 15.67 -1.87 22.02
C ALA A 37 15.17 -3.31 22.21
N GLN A 38 16.08 -4.24 22.56
CA GLN A 38 15.76 -5.62 22.91
C GLN A 38 15.37 -5.79 24.40
N GLY A 39 15.28 -4.70 25.17
CA GLY A 39 14.87 -4.70 26.57
C GLY A 39 15.88 -5.35 27.52
N LEU A 40 17.16 -5.41 27.14
CA LEU A 40 18.21 -6.01 27.98
C LEU A 40 18.83 -5.01 28.97
N ILE A 41 18.72 -3.71 28.66
CA ILE A 41 19.11 -2.59 29.52
C ILE A 41 18.04 -1.50 29.43
N HIS A 42 17.91 -0.70 30.48
CA HIS A 42 16.85 0.30 30.59
C HIS A 42 17.42 1.63 31.10
N PRO A 43 18.29 2.29 30.30
CA PRO A 43 18.91 3.55 30.71
C PRO A 43 17.84 4.61 30.93
N SER A 44 17.98 5.37 32.00
CA SER A 44 17.13 6.51 32.29
C SER A 44 17.33 7.63 31.27
N ARG A 45 16.34 8.52 31.14
CA ARG A 45 16.51 9.77 30.38
C ARG A 45 16.73 10.91 31.35
N GLY A 46 17.85 11.62 31.18
CA GLY A 46 18.13 12.82 31.95
C GLY A 46 17.21 13.98 31.56
N ASP A 47 17.18 15.05 32.37
CA ASP A 47 16.38 16.26 32.15
C ASP A 47 16.67 16.96 30.80
N ASN A 48 17.81 16.64 30.19
CA ASN A 48 18.26 17.13 28.89
C ASN A 48 17.77 16.27 27.69
N GLY A 49 16.98 15.22 27.95
CA GLY A 49 16.44 14.30 26.93
C GLY A 49 17.43 13.25 26.42
N TYR A 50 18.69 13.27 26.89
CA TYR A 50 19.69 12.26 26.56
C TYR A 50 19.57 11.02 27.44
N ARG A 51 20.17 9.92 26.98
CA ARG A 51 20.23 8.66 27.72
C ARG A 51 21.37 8.70 28.72
N ASP A 52 21.03 8.46 29.97
CA ASP A 52 21.92 8.37 31.10
C ASP A 52 21.98 6.91 31.54
N TYR A 53 23.10 6.25 31.19
CA TYR A 53 23.36 4.86 31.52
C TYR A 53 23.85 4.76 32.96
N SER A 54 23.22 3.91 33.75
CA SER A 54 23.65 3.66 35.12
C SER A 54 24.85 2.72 35.17
N GLN A 55 25.47 2.63 36.35
CA GLN A 55 26.53 1.67 36.61
C GLN A 55 26.02 0.22 36.53
N ASP A 56 24.73 -0.01 36.81
CA ASP A 56 24.08 -1.30 36.63
C ASP A 56 23.90 -1.65 35.14
N ASP A 57 23.50 -0.68 34.30
CA ASP A 57 23.44 -0.87 32.84
C ASP A 57 24.81 -1.23 32.26
N LEU A 58 25.88 -0.58 32.75
CA LEU A 58 27.26 -0.91 32.38
C LEU A 58 27.59 -2.36 32.76
N ALA A 59 27.33 -2.76 34.00
CA ALA A 59 27.60 -4.13 34.45
C ALA A 59 26.81 -5.18 33.64
N VAL A 60 25.58 -4.86 33.25
CA VAL A 60 24.77 -5.72 32.36
C VAL A 60 25.39 -5.79 30.97
N LEU A 61 25.84 -4.67 30.40
CA LEU A 61 26.51 -4.64 29.09
C LEU A 61 27.80 -5.45 29.07
N GLU A 62 28.59 -5.41 30.15
CA GLU A 62 29.80 -6.23 30.28
C GLU A 62 29.47 -7.73 30.33
N LYS A 63 28.41 -8.12 31.05
CA LYS A 63 27.91 -9.51 31.07
C LYS A 63 27.41 -9.95 29.70
N ILE A 64 26.63 -9.10 29.01
CA ILE A 64 26.16 -9.37 27.64
C ILE A 64 27.37 -9.59 26.73
N LYS A 65 28.37 -8.69 26.76
CA LYS A 65 29.59 -8.82 25.95
C LYS A 65 30.30 -10.14 26.21
N LEU A 66 30.51 -10.51 27.47
CA LEU A 66 31.16 -11.76 27.85
C LEU A 66 30.41 -12.99 27.30
N LEU A 67 29.10 -13.05 27.53
CA LEU A 67 28.29 -14.19 27.08
C LEU A 67 28.17 -14.25 25.56
N ARG A 68 28.15 -13.10 24.88
CA ARG A 68 28.18 -13.02 23.41
C ARG A 68 29.51 -13.52 22.82
N GLN A 69 30.62 -13.43 23.54
CA GLN A 69 31.89 -14.01 23.11
C GLN A 69 31.89 -15.55 23.20
N LEU A 70 30.99 -16.13 24.00
CA LEU A 70 30.77 -17.57 24.10
C LEU A 70 29.64 -18.05 23.17
N ASP A 71 29.28 -17.25 22.16
CA ASP A 71 28.19 -17.49 21.21
C ASP A 71 26.79 -17.69 21.83
N CYS A 72 26.58 -17.23 23.07
CA CYS A 72 25.25 -17.24 23.68
C CYS A 72 24.28 -16.30 22.94
N SER A 73 23.04 -16.75 22.73
CA SER A 73 22.01 -15.95 22.06
C SER A 73 21.46 -14.85 22.99
N LEU A 74 20.85 -13.81 22.42
CA LEU A 74 20.19 -12.78 23.26
C LEU A 74 18.99 -13.31 24.03
N GLU A 75 18.34 -14.36 23.52
CA GLU A 75 17.25 -15.06 24.22
C GLU A 75 17.79 -15.79 25.46
N GLU A 76 18.92 -16.48 25.33
CA GLU A 76 19.59 -17.15 26.46
C GLU A 76 20.04 -16.15 27.51
N ILE A 77 20.63 -15.02 27.08
CA ILE A 77 21.06 -13.96 28.00
C ILE A 77 19.85 -13.35 28.73
N ARG A 78 18.71 -13.18 28.04
CA ARG A 78 17.46 -12.73 28.68
C ARG A 78 16.94 -13.76 29.68
N ALA A 79 16.94 -15.05 29.32
CA ALA A 79 16.52 -16.12 30.22
C ALA A 79 17.42 -16.25 31.47
N LEU A 80 18.71 -15.93 31.34
CA LEU A 80 19.62 -15.78 32.50
C LEU A 80 19.26 -14.56 33.36
N GLN A 81 18.89 -13.43 32.74
CA GLN A 81 18.47 -12.22 33.48
C GLN A 81 17.15 -12.43 34.24
N THR A 82 16.20 -13.18 33.67
CA THR A 82 14.91 -13.47 34.30
C THR A 82 14.95 -14.67 35.26
N GLY A 83 16.07 -15.41 35.30
CA GLY A 83 16.24 -16.59 36.14
C GLY A 83 15.55 -17.85 35.61
N GLU A 84 15.02 -17.81 34.39
CA GLU A 84 14.43 -18.96 33.69
C GLU A 84 15.49 -20.01 33.30
N LEU A 85 16.74 -19.57 33.14
CA LEU A 85 17.87 -20.43 32.78
C LEU A 85 18.96 -20.31 33.86
N SER A 86 19.56 -21.44 34.24
CA SER A 86 20.75 -21.46 35.10
C SER A 86 22.01 -21.21 34.28
N LEU A 87 22.92 -20.39 34.80
CA LEU A 87 24.22 -20.13 34.19
C LEU A 87 25.05 -21.41 34.07
N ASP A 88 25.06 -22.25 35.11
CA ASP A 88 25.83 -23.49 35.14
C ASP A 88 25.38 -24.44 34.03
N TYR A 89 24.06 -24.64 33.88
CA TYR A 89 23.49 -25.46 32.82
C TYR A 89 23.84 -24.94 31.42
N LEU A 90 23.75 -23.62 31.21
CA LEU A 90 24.13 -23.02 29.93
C LEU A 90 25.61 -23.25 29.62
N LEU A 91 26.49 -23.04 30.61
CA LEU A 91 27.93 -23.20 30.44
C LEU A 91 28.33 -24.67 30.21
N GLU A 92 27.73 -25.62 30.92
CA GLU A 92 27.95 -27.05 30.70
C GLU A 92 27.55 -27.47 29.28
N ARG A 93 26.38 -27.00 28.80
CA ARG A 93 25.93 -27.24 27.43
C ARG A 93 26.89 -26.63 26.41
N ARG A 94 27.29 -25.37 26.60
CA ARG A 94 28.24 -24.68 25.70
C ARG A 94 29.61 -25.35 25.68
N LEU A 95 30.11 -25.77 26.84
CA LEU A 95 31.38 -26.47 26.96
C LEU A 95 31.32 -27.81 26.21
N THR A 96 30.22 -28.54 26.33
CA THR A 96 30.01 -29.79 25.58
C THR A 96 29.99 -29.56 24.07
N GLU A 97 29.27 -28.52 23.61
CA GLU A 97 29.23 -28.12 22.19
C GLU A 97 30.63 -27.74 21.67
N LEU A 98 31.36 -26.91 22.41
CA LEU A 98 32.71 -26.46 22.04
C LEU A 98 33.72 -27.61 22.00
N MET A 99 33.68 -28.51 22.98
CA MET A 99 34.54 -29.70 22.99
C MET A 99 34.25 -30.61 21.80
N LYS A 100 32.96 -30.77 21.43
CA LYS A 100 32.58 -31.50 20.23
C LYS A 100 33.15 -30.81 18.98
N HIS A 101 32.95 -29.51 18.82
CA HIS A 101 33.49 -28.74 17.70
C HIS A 101 35.03 -28.81 17.61
N GLN A 102 35.74 -28.77 18.73
CA GLN A 102 37.18 -28.94 18.77
C GLN A 102 37.59 -30.31 18.23
N SER A 103 36.96 -31.39 18.73
CA SER A 103 37.23 -32.76 18.26
C SER A 103 36.94 -32.91 16.77
N ASP A 104 35.80 -32.39 16.29
CA ASP A 104 35.41 -32.45 14.87
C ASP A 104 36.42 -31.70 13.99
N THR A 105 36.86 -30.53 14.44
CA THR A 105 37.88 -29.72 13.74
C THR A 105 39.22 -30.46 13.69
N GLU A 106 39.66 -31.06 14.80
CA GLU A 106 40.90 -31.85 14.85
C GLU A 106 40.82 -33.10 13.96
N GLN A 107 39.65 -33.75 13.88
CA GLN A 107 39.40 -34.86 12.95
C GLN A 107 39.48 -34.39 11.49
N ALA A 108 38.82 -33.29 11.14
CA ALA A 108 38.88 -32.71 9.79
C ALA A 108 40.31 -32.32 9.39
N ILE A 109 41.07 -31.69 10.29
CA ILE A 109 42.49 -31.34 10.06
C ILE A 109 43.32 -32.61 9.80
N ARG A 110 43.12 -33.67 10.58
CA ARG A 110 43.81 -34.95 10.36
C ARG A 110 43.47 -35.54 9.00
N LEU A 111 42.19 -35.54 8.62
CA LEU A 111 41.74 -36.02 7.32
C LEU A 111 42.35 -35.20 6.18
N CYS A 112 42.35 -33.86 6.27
CA CYS A 112 42.99 -33.00 5.28
C CYS A 112 44.48 -33.32 5.12
N ARG A 113 45.21 -33.52 6.23
CA ARG A 113 46.63 -33.89 6.19
C ARG A 113 46.86 -35.26 5.55
N GLN A 114 45.99 -36.23 5.85
CA GLN A 114 46.07 -37.57 5.27
C GLN A 114 45.82 -37.55 3.75
N LEU A 115 44.77 -36.86 3.32
CA LEU A 115 44.46 -36.68 1.90
C LEU A 115 45.59 -35.95 1.15
N GLN A 116 46.19 -34.93 1.76
CA GLN A 116 47.36 -34.24 1.21
C GLN A 116 48.58 -35.15 1.10
N ALA A 117 48.84 -36.00 2.09
CA ALA A 117 49.96 -36.93 2.10
C ALA A 117 49.81 -38.04 1.04
N ASP A 118 48.59 -38.55 0.87
CA ASP A 118 48.28 -39.62 -0.09
C ASP A 118 48.30 -39.12 -1.55
N ARG A 119 48.30 -37.79 -1.78
CA ARG A 119 48.33 -37.14 -3.10
C ARG A 119 47.32 -37.72 -4.11
N VAL A 120 46.14 -38.06 -3.61
CA VAL A 120 45.10 -38.75 -4.38
C VAL A 120 44.44 -37.77 -5.34
N ASP A 121 44.27 -38.20 -6.59
CA ASP A 121 43.48 -37.45 -7.59
C ASP A 121 41.99 -37.76 -7.45
N TRP A 122 41.13 -37.02 -8.16
CA TRP A 122 39.68 -37.20 -8.05
C TRP A 122 39.22 -38.64 -8.35
N MET A 123 39.88 -39.33 -9.28
CA MET A 123 39.49 -40.68 -9.70
C MET A 123 39.95 -41.77 -8.72
N GLY A 124 41.04 -41.53 -7.97
CA GLY A 124 41.56 -42.44 -6.95
C GLY A 124 41.01 -42.21 -5.54
N LEU A 125 40.15 -41.20 -5.34
CA LEU A 125 39.60 -40.84 -4.04
C LEU A 125 38.53 -41.86 -3.63
N ASP A 126 38.95 -42.86 -2.84
CA ASP A 126 38.05 -43.86 -2.25
C ASP A 126 37.61 -43.45 -0.84
N PRO A 127 36.33 -43.07 -0.62
CA PRO A 127 35.82 -42.70 0.69
C PRO A 127 35.96 -43.82 1.75
N GLY A 128 35.99 -45.09 1.33
CA GLY A 128 36.14 -46.23 2.24
C GLY A 128 37.50 -46.28 2.95
N ARG A 129 38.52 -45.62 2.38
CA ARG A 129 39.88 -45.55 2.93
C ARG A 129 40.04 -44.47 4.00
N TYR A 130 39.07 -43.55 4.09
CA TYR A 130 39.09 -42.42 5.01
C TYR A 130 37.89 -42.52 5.94
N PRO A 131 38.05 -43.04 7.17
CA PRO A 131 36.94 -43.20 8.09
C PRO A 131 36.34 -41.82 8.43
N LEU A 132 35.15 -41.57 7.89
CA LEU A 132 34.35 -40.39 8.22
C LEU A 132 33.68 -40.63 9.57
N SER A 133 33.75 -39.64 10.45
CA SER A 133 33.04 -39.69 11.73
C SER A 133 31.53 -39.61 11.45
N PRO A 134 30.70 -40.56 11.93
CA PRO A 134 29.26 -40.60 11.62
C PRO A 134 28.50 -39.39 12.16
N ASP A 135 29.07 -38.67 13.14
CA ASP A 135 28.49 -37.47 13.74
C ASP A 135 28.77 -36.18 12.94
N ILE A 136 29.69 -36.22 11.97
CA ILE A 136 29.99 -35.08 11.09
C ILE A 136 29.05 -35.17 9.90
N CYS A 137 27.85 -34.59 10.05
CA CYS A 137 27.04 -34.26 8.89
C CYS A 137 27.84 -33.29 8.01
N PRO A 138 27.81 -33.44 6.67
CA PRO A 138 28.23 -32.36 5.78
C PRO A 138 27.54 -31.09 6.25
N PRO A 139 28.24 -29.93 6.30
CA PRO A 139 27.54 -28.68 6.58
C PRO A 139 26.35 -28.61 5.63
N GLU A 140 25.14 -28.50 6.19
CA GLU A 140 23.96 -28.21 5.38
C GLU A 140 24.34 -27.02 4.49
N GLU A 141 24.14 -27.17 3.18
CA GLU A 141 24.37 -26.08 2.23
C GLU A 141 23.54 -24.90 2.75
N VAL A 142 24.21 -23.91 3.36
CA VAL A 142 23.51 -22.70 3.82
C VAL A 142 22.85 -22.13 2.59
N SER A 143 21.52 -22.11 2.59
CA SER A 143 20.76 -21.71 1.43
C SER A 143 21.08 -20.25 1.17
N ASP A 144 21.82 -19.99 0.10
CA ASP A 144 22.14 -18.62 -0.30
C ASP A 144 20.84 -17.91 -0.68
N LEU A 145 20.38 -17.06 0.23
CA LEU A 145 19.11 -16.35 0.11
C LEU A 145 19.06 -15.49 -1.17
N ARG A 146 20.20 -15.11 -1.76
CA ARG A 146 20.26 -14.42 -3.06
C ARG A 146 19.52 -15.20 -4.16
N PHE A 147 19.58 -16.53 -4.10
CA PHE A 147 19.05 -17.43 -5.13
C PHE A 147 17.80 -18.21 -4.67
N SER A 148 17.66 -18.47 -3.37
CA SER A 148 16.65 -19.42 -2.87
C SER A 148 15.28 -18.81 -2.54
N CYS A 149 15.10 -17.48 -2.62
CA CYS A 149 13.83 -16.82 -2.25
C CYS A 149 13.13 -16.00 -3.37
N PRO A 150 13.08 -16.46 -4.64
CA PRO A 150 12.53 -15.66 -5.75
C PRO A 150 11.07 -15.25 -5.53
N TRP A 151 10.22 -16.16 -5.04
CA TRP A 151 8.81 -15.88 -4.80
C TRP A 151 8.56 -14.89 -3.65
N ARG A 152 9.33 -14.99 -2.56
CA ARG A 152 9.26 -14.03 -1.45
C ARG A 152 9.64 -12.62 -1.93
N ARG A 153 10.66 -12.51 -2.79
CA ARG A 153 11.07 -11.25 -3.41
C ARG A 153 10.01 -10.69 -4.36
N PHE A 154 9.40 -11.55 -5.17
CA PHE A 154 8.32 -11.17 -6.08
C PHE A 154 7.13 -10.58 -5.31
N TRP A 155 6.59 -11.32 -4.33
CA TRP A 155 5.44 -10.86 -3.55
C TRP A 155 5.73 -9.62 -2.70
N ALA A 156 6.92 -9.53 -2.09
CA ALA A 156 7.34 -8.33 -1.38
C ALA A 156 7.27 -7.09 -2.28
N ARG A 157 7.75 -7.19 -3.51
CA ARG A 157 7.72 -6.07 -4.46
C ARG A 157 6.32 -5.76 -4.98
N THR A 158 5.47 -6.76 -5.14
CA THR A 158 4.05 -6.55 -5.45
C THR A 158 3.36 -5.72 -4.36
N VAL A 159 3.70 -5.97 -3.09
CA VAL A 159 3.18 -5.18 -1.96
C VAL A 159 3.73 -3.77 -1.96
N ASP A 160 5.04 -3.60 -2.14
CA ASP A 160 5.70 -2.28 -2.15
C ASP A 160 5.11 -1.35 -3.24
N PHE A 161 4.95 -1.87 -4.45
CA PHE A 161 4.28 -1.12 -5.52
C PHE A 161 2.79 -0.94 -5.26
N GLY A 162 2.09 -1.97 -4.77
CA GLY A 162 0.67 -1.87 -4.44
C GLY A 162 0.39 -0.74 -3.45
N LEU A 163 1.27 -0.56 -2.46
CA LEU A 163 1.21 0.55 -1.51
C LEU A 163 1.39 1.90 -2.21
N CYS A 164 2.42 2.06 -3.03
CA CYS A 164 2.69 3.31 -3.73
C CYS A 164 1.59 3.65 -4.75
N PHE A 165 1.10 2.64 -5.48
CA PHE A 165 0.01 2.76 -6.41
C PHE A 165 -1.29 3.16 -5.69
N PHE A 166 -1.61 2.51 -4.56
CA PHE A 166 -2.76 2.90 -3.74
C PHE A 166 -2.62 4.35 -3.25
N LEU A 167 -1.48 4.74 -2.68
CA LEU A 167 -1.27 6.09 -2.15
C LEU A 167 -1.40 7.16 -3.25
N TRP A 168 -0.84 6.90 -4.43
CA TRP A 168 -0.98 7.78 -5.59
C TRP A 168 -2.44 7.94 -6.03
N ASN A 169 -3.17 6.83 -6.15
CA ASN A 169 -4.57 6.87 -6.54
C ASN A 169 -5.45 7.51 -5.45
N ALA A 170 -5.22 7.17 -4.19
CA ALA A 170 -5.94 7.79 -3.07
C ALA A 170 -5.70 9.30 -3.01
N ALA A 171 -4.48 9.76 -3.27
CA ALA A 171 -4.16 11.18 -3.39
C ALA A 171 -4.98 11.85 -4.51
N LEU A 172 -5.08 11.21 -5.68
CA LEU A 172 -5.86 11.73 -6.80
C LEU A 172 -7.36 11.78 -6.52
N ALA A 173 -7.92 10.70 -5.96
CA ALA A 173 -9.33 10.60 -5.64
C ALA A 173 -9.74 11.54 -4.48
N LEU A 174 -8.90 11.68 -3.44
CA LEU A 174 -9.24 12.51 -2.28
C LEU A 174 -9.04 14.01 -2.55
N MET A 175 -7.96 14.38 -3.25
CA MET A 175 -7.64 15.80 -3.48
C MET A 175 -8.33 16.36 -4.73
N PHE A 176 -8.38 15.59 -5.82
CA PHE A 176 -8.92 16.05 -7.10
C PHE A 176 -10.25 15.43 -7.45
N ARG A 177 -10.74 14.46 -6.66
CA ARG A 177 -11.97 13.72 -6.94
C ARG A 177 -11.98 13.14 -8.36
N ALA A 178 -10.81 12.71 -8.83
CA ALA A 178 -10.66 12.12 -10.16
C ALA A 178 -11.29 10.73 -10.18
N ASN A 179 -12.05 10.41 -11.24
CA ASN A 179 -12.53 9.04 -11.46
C ASN A 179 -11.36 8.17 -11.93
N ILE A 180 -11.00 7.18 -11.10
CA ILE A 180 -9.85 6.32 -11.36
C ILE A 180 -10.22 5.11 -12.21
N LEU A 181 -11.51 4.75 -12.22
CA LEU A 181 -12.03 3.55 -12.86
C LEU A 181 -12.24 3.73 -14.37
N SER A 182 -12.44 4.96 -14.84
CA SER A 182 -12.77 5.24 -16.23
C SER A 182 -11.60 5.75 -17.09
N ARG A 183 -10.37 5.62 -16.59
CA ARG A 183 -9.15 6.10 -17.27
C ARG A 183 -8.85 5.37 -18.56
N THR A 184 -8.30 6.11 -19.53
CA THR A 184 -7.81 5.55 -20.79
C THR A 184 -6.47 4.82 -20.64
N GLY A 185 -6.07 4.04 -21.66
CA GLY A 185 -4.82 3.29 -21.65
C GLY A 185 -3.56 4.15 -21.47
N LEU A 186 -3.49 5.34 -22.07
CA LEU A 186 -2.33 6.24 -21.94
C LEU A 186 -2.26 6.90 -20.56
N GLU A 187 -3.39 7.30 -20.00
CA GLU A 187 -3.46 7.83 -18.63
C GLU A 187 -3.05 6.78 -17.61
N ASN A 188 -3.47 5.53 -17.80
CA ASN A 188 -3.06 4.41 -16.95
C ASN A 188 -1.54 4.19 -16.97
N CYS A 189 -0.89 4.37 -18.12
CA CYS A 189 0.57 4.36 -18.19
C CYS A 189 1.18 5.48 -17.33
N PHE A 190 0.71 6.72 -17.47
CA PHE A 190 1.20 7.85 -16.67
C PHE A 190 1.11 7.58 -15.17
N HIS A 191 -0.04 7.09 -14.69
CA HIS A 191 -0.22 6.79 -13.27
C HIS A 191 0.63 5.62 -12.80
N THR A 192 0.88 4.63 -13.66
CA THR A 192 1.82 3.53 -13.38
C THR A 192 3.23 4.08 -13.18
N PHE A 193 3.72 4.95 -14.09
CA PHE A 193 5.03 5.58 -13.96
C PHE A 193 5.13 6.51 -12.75
N ALA A 194 4.07 7.24 -12.41
CA ALA A 194 4.03 8.06 -11.20
C ALA A 194 4.15 7.20 -9.93
N ALA A 195 3.41 6.09 -9.85
CA ALA A 195 3.52 5.14 -8.75
C ALA A 195 4.90 4.49 -8.67
N MET A 196 5.53 4.16 -9.80
CA MET A 196 6.92 3.68 -9.84
C MET A 196 7.91 4.74 -9.33
N GLY A 197 7.72 6.01 -9.69
CA GLY A 197 8.54 7.11 -9.15
C GLY A 197 8.43 7.22 -7.62
N LEU A 198 7.23 7.04 -7.08
CA LEU A 198 7.00 6.99 -5.63
C LEU A 198 7.65 5.76 -4.99
N GLU A 199 7.56 4.59 -5.62
CA GLU A 199 8.25 3.37 -5.17
C GLU A 199 9.77 3.54 -5.15
N LEU A 200 10.34 4.21 -6.16
CA LEU A 200 11.79 4.49 -6.22
C LEU A 200 12.22 5.31 -5.01
N ALA A 201 11.48 6.39 -4.70
CA ALA A 201 11.75 7.22 -3.54
C ALA A 201 11.59 6.45 -2.23
N MET A 202 10.47 5.72 -2.08
CA MET A 202 10.17 4.94 -0.88
C MET A 202 11.21 3.85 -0.63
N GLU A 203 11.51 3.00 -1.61
CA GLU A 203 12.48 1.92 -1.46
C GLU A 203 13.88 2.46 -1.18
N THR A 204 14.29 3.55 -1.85
CA THR A 204 15.59 4.20 -1.59
C THR A 204 15.70 4.65 -0.13
N LEU A 205 14.68 5.31 0.41
CA LEU A 205 14.65 5.75 1.81
C LEU A 205 14.60 4.57 2.78
N CYS A 206 13.78 3.55 2.49
CA CYS A 206 13.66 2.35 3.31
C CYS A 206 14.98 1.57 3.39
N LEU A 207 15.70 1.40 2.27
CA LEU A 207 16.99 0.70 2.27
C LEU A 207 18.08 1.50 2.99
N HIS A 208 18.04 2.84 2.91
CA HIS A 208 19.00 3.70 3.58
C HIS A 208 18.79 3.75 5.10
N PHE A 209 17.54 3.82 5.58
CA PHE A 209 17.25 4.02 7.00
C PHE A 209 16.88 2.74 7.77
N LEU A 210 16.29 1.74 7.10
CA LEU A 210 15.66 0.59 7.74
C LEU A 210 16.27 -0.76 7.30
N GLY A 211 16.94 -0.79 6.15
CA GLY A 211 17.46 -2.00 5.50
C GLY A 211 16.37 -2.93 4.97
N SER A 212 15.09 -2.52 5.00
CA SER A 212 13.99 -3.32 4.47
C SER A 212 12.83 -2.42 4.06
N THR A 213 12.08 -2.85 3.05
CA THR A 213 10.84 -2.19 2.60
C THR A 213 9.63 -2.84 3.27
N PRO A 214 8.45 -2.19 3.29
CA PRO A 214 7.25 -2.75 3.92
C PRO A 214 6.92 -4.18 3.46
N GLY A 215 6.97 -4.44 2.15
CA GLY A 215 6.72 -5.76 1.58
C GLY A 215 7.79 -6.78 1.93
N LYS A 216 9.07 -6.37 1.93
CA LYS A 216 10.18 -7.24 2.36
C LYS A 216 10.05 -7.57 3.85
N TRP A 217 9.66 -6.60 4.68
CA TRP A 217 9.42 -6.79 6.11
C TRP A 217 8.29 -7.79 6.38
N ILE A 218 7.16 -7.69 5.66
CA ILE A 218 6.06 -8.68 5.72
C ILE A 218 6.58 -10.09 5.37
N MET A 219 7.45 -10.19 4.37
CA MET A 219 8.06 -11.47 3.96
C MET A 219 9.24 -11.90 4.84
N GLY A 220 9.57 -11.14 5.89
CA GLY A 220 10.70 -11.39 6.77
C GLY A 220 12.04 -11.37 6.04
N LEU A 221 12.21 -10.48 5.07
CA LEU A 221 13.43 -10.26 4.31
C LEU A 221 14.05 -8.93 4.71
N ARG A 222 15.37 -8.90 4.79
CA ARG A 222 16.16 -7.69 5.01
C ARG A 222 17.36 -7.72 4.10
N LEU A 223 17.72 -6.54 3.60
CA LEU A 223 18.83 -6.33 2.71
C LEU A 223 19.79 -5.31 3.35
N THR A 224 21.01 -5.74 3.60
CA THR A 224 22.09 -4.90 4.13
C THR A 224 23.33 -5.04 3.26
N ARG A 225 24.37 -4.29 3.60
CA ARG A 225 25.73 -4.57 3.14
C ARG A 225 26.29 -5.81 3.86
N SER A 226 27.36 -6.38 3.34
CA SER A 226 28.07 -7.54 3.89
C SER A 226 28.66 -7.28 5.29
N ASP A 227 28.98 -6.03 5.60
CA ASP A 227 29.42 -5.55 6.92
C ASP A 227 28.24 -5.29 7.90
N GLY A 228 26.99 -5.50 7.45
CA GLY A 228 25.77 -5.25 8.23
C GLY A 228 25.30 -3.80 8.22
N SER A 229 26.00 -2.88 7.54
CA SER A 229 25.57 -1.49 7.39
C SER A 229 24.39 -1.35 6.41
N PHE A 230 23.70 -0.21 6.48
CA PHE A 230 22.65 0.13 5.52
C PHE A 230 23.24 0.75 4.25
N PHE A 231 22.47 0.73 3.16
CA PHE A 231 22.92 1.28 1.89
C PHE A 231 23.08 2.80 1.97
N SER A 232 24.06 3.34 1.24
CA SER A 232 24.07 4.77 0.96
C SER A 232 22.88 5.15 0.06
N LEU A 233 22.45 6.41 0.08
CA LEU A 233 21.36 6.89 -0.79
C LEU A 233 21.65 6.65 -2.29
N PRO A 234 22.85 6.95 -2.83
CA PRO A 234 23.18 6.64 -4.22
C PRO A 234 23.07 5.15 -4.56
N ASP A 235 23.59 4.28 -3.67
CA ASP A 235 23.60 2.85 -3.93
C ASP A 235 22.21 2.24 -3.88
N ALA A 236 21.39 2.66 -2.91
CA ALA A 236 19.99 2.26 -2.82
C ALA A 236 19.22 2.70 -4.06
N CYS A 237 19.41 3.95 -4.51
CA CYS A 237 18.77 4.47 -5.72
C CYS A 237 19.22 3.71 -6.98
N GLN A 238 20.53 3.53 -7.18
CA GLN A 238 21.08 2.79 -8.32
C GLN A 238 20.54 1.36 -8.37
N ARG A 239 20.51 0.68 -7.22
CA ARG A 239 19.95 -0.66 -7.10
C ARG A 239 18.47 -0.70 -7.48
N THR A 240 17.65 0.15 -6.87
CA THR A 240 16.21 0.18 -7.11
C THR A 240 15.89 0.54 -8.56
N LEU A 241 16.62 1.48 -9.15
CA LEU A 241 16.51 1.80 -10.57
C LEU A 241 16.88 0.61 -11.45
N GLY A 242 17.97 -0.11 -11.11
CA GLY A 242 18.36 -1.33 -11.78
C GLY A 242 17.29 -2.43 -11.73
N VAL A 243 16.60 -2.56 -10.60
CA VAL A 243 15.45 -3.44 -10.43
C VAL A 243 14.31 -3.04 -11.36
N MET A 244 13.92 -1.76 -11.39
CA MET A 244 12.82 -1.28 -12.23
C MET A 244 13.08 -1.49 -13.72
N VAL A 245 14.31 -1.21 -14.17
CA VAL A 245 14.69 -1.32 -15.58
C VAL A 245 14.91 -2.77 -16.01
N LYS A 246 15.79 -3.50 -15.31
CA LYS A 246 16.24 -4.84 -15.74
C LYS A 246 15.45 -5.99 -15.12
N GLY A 247 14.82 -5.75 -13.97
CA GLY A 247 14.06 -6.76 -13.23
C GLY A 247 12.57 -6.73 -13.54
N GLU A 248 11.99 -5.53 -13.61
CA GLU A 248 10.55 -5.37 -13.87
C GLU A 248 10.23 -4.87 -15.28
N GLY A 249 11.21 -4.46 -16.08
CA GLY A 249 10.98 -3.98 -17.44
C GLY A 249 10.01 -2.81 -17.51
N PHE A 250 10.10 -1.88 -16.54
CA PHE A 250 9.13 -0.80 -16.31
C PHE A 250 7.68 -1.27 -16.12
N ARG A 251 7.48 -2.52 -15.72
CA ARG A 251 6.16 -3.16 -15.54
C ARG A 251 5.28 -3.14 -16.79
N LEU A 252 5.87 -2.98 -17.97
CA LEU A 252 5.15 -3.16 -19.23
C LEU A 252 4.72 -4.63 -19.33
N PRO A 253 3.44 -4.96 -19.64
CA PRO A 253 2.92 -6.32 -19.47
C PRO A 253 3.78 -7.45 -20.06
N LEU A 254 4.24 -7.29 -21.32
CA LEU A 254 5.08 -8.29 -22.00
C LEU A 254 6.54 -8.25 -21.51
N VAL A 255 7.14 -7.06 -21.43
CA VAL A 255 8.56 -6.90 -21.05
C VAL A 255 8.77 -7.27 -19.58
N GLY A 256 7.85 -6.86 -18.71
CA GLY A 256 7.82 -7.20 -17.29
C GLY A 256 7.60 -8.69 -17.04
N GLY A 257 6.75 -9.35 -17.83
CA GLY A 257 6.61 -10.81 -17.78
C GLY A 257 7.92 -11.53 -18.13
N ILE A 258 8.56 -11.14 -19.24
CA ILE A 258 9.83 -11.72 -19.69
C ILE A 258 10.95 -11.48 -18.67
N THR A 259 11.12 -10.25 -18.19
CA THR A 259 12.18 -9.89 -17.24
C THR A 259 12.01 -10.61 -15.89
N ASN A 260 10.78 -10.79 -15.40
CA ASN A 260 10.51 -11.59 -14.21
C ASN A 260 10.83 -13.08 -14.42
N ILE A 261 10.48 -13.67 -15.57
CA ILE A 261 10.86 -15.05 -15.91
C ILE A 261 12.39 -15.18 -15.97
N LEU A 262 13.09 -14.24 -16.62
CA LEU A 262 14.55 -14.24 -16.66
C LEU A 262 15.17 -14.08 -15.27
N SER A 263 14.59 -13.25 -14.41
CA SER A 263 14.99 -13.09 -13.01
C SER A 263 14.85 -14.41 -12.24
N TYR A 264 13.74 -15.13 -12.42
CA TYR A 264 13.51 -16.45 -11.83
C TYR A 264 14.53 -17.49 -12.35
N LEU A 265 14.77 -17.54 -13.65
CA LEU A 265 15.74 -18.46 -14.25
C LEU A 265 17.17 -18.19 -13.73
N ARG A 266 17.55 -16.91 -13.56
CA ARG A 266 18.83 -16.55 -12.92
C ARG A 266 18.95 -17.10 -11.50
N CYS A 267 17.92 -16.94 -10.68
CA CYS A 267 17.88 -17.54 -9.34
C CYS A 267 18.02 -19.07 -9.40
N ARG A 268 17.29 -19.74 -10.31
CA ARG A 268 17.35 -21.20 -10.48
C ARG A 268 18.73 -21.69 -10.90
N HIS A 269 19.44 -20.93 -11.73
CA HIS A 269 20.78 -21.26 -12.21
C HIS A 269 21.92 -20.67 -11.34
N ARG A 270 21.61 -20.14 -10.15
CA ARG A 270 22.57 -19.48 -9.25
C ARG A 270 23.40 -18.38 -9.94
N VAL A 271 22.78 -17.65 -10.88
CA VAL A 271 23.37 -16.50 -11.58
C VAL A 271 22.93 -15.22 -10.87
N GLU A 272 23.88 -14.33 -10.60
CA GLU A 272 23.60 -13.05 -9.95
C GLU A 272 22.63 -12.17 -10.76
N GLN A 273 21.87 -11.37 -10.04
CA GLN A 273 20.94 -10.43 -10.68
C GLN A 273 21.71 -9.22 -11.21
N PRO A 274 21.33 -8.66 -12.36
CA PRO A 274 22.09 -7.59 -13.02
C PRO A 274 21.99 -6.21 -12.35
N TRP A 275 21.30 -6.14 -11.21
CA TRP A 275 21.18 -4.99 -10.30
C TRP A 275 21.70 -5.31 -8.89
N ALA A 276 22.31 -6.49 -8.70
CA ALA A 276 22.98 -6.84 -7.46
C ALA A 276 24.22 -5.97 -7.27
N LEU A 277 24.48 -5.54 -6.02
CA LEU A 277 25.74 -4.93 -5.64
C LEU A 277 26.70 -6.00 -5.11
N GLU A 278 27.99 -5.82 -5.32
CA GLU A 278 29.03 -6.83 -4.98
C GLU A 278 29.05 -7.22 -3.50
N ASP A 279 28.64 -6.30 -2.63
CA ASP A 279 28.66 -6.43 -1.18
C ASP A 279 27.24 -6.44 -0.57
N GLU A 280 26.21 -6.82 -1.33
CA GLU A 280 24.87 -6.98 -0.77
C GLU A 280 24.73 -8.29 0.01
N ALA A 281 24.05 -8.22 1.16
CA ALA A 281 23.74 -9.37 2.01
C ALA A 281 22.23 -9.47 2.24
N TRP A 282 21.68 -10.63 1.93
CA TRP A 282 20.29 -10.97 2.24
C TRP A 282 20.20 -11.70 3.57
N SER A 283 19.24 -11.31 4.40
CA SER A 283 18.93 -11.97 5.66
C SER A 283 17.44 -12.17 5.82
N ASP A 284 17.06 -13.24 6.51
CA ASP A 284 15.66 -13.54 6.85
C ASP A 284 15.43 -13.89 8.32
N GLY A 285 16.41 -13.54 9.17
CA GLY A 285 16.45 -13.87 10.59
C GLY A 285 17.07 -15.25 10.88
N THR A 286 17.14 -16.14 9.89
CA THR A 286 17.85 -17.44 10.02
C THR A 286 19.09 -17.51 9.13
N ASN A 287 19.32 -16.48 8.29
CA ASN A 287 20.41 -16.39 7.32
C ASN A 287 20.45 -17.59 6.38
N GLY A 288 19.27 -18.07 5.96
CA GLY A 288 19.16 -19.20 5.03
C GLY A 288 19.37 -20.58 5.65
N LYS A 289 19.45 -20.67 6.99
CA LYS A 289 19.56 -21.97 7.69
C LYS A 289 18.24 -22.73 7.75
N VAL A 290 17.10 -22.03 7.75
CA VAL A 290 15.78 -22.66 7.91
C VAL A 290 14.88 -22.34 6.70
N PRO A 291 14.32 -23.35 6.02
CA PRO A 291 13.36 -23.16 4.93
C PRO A 291 12.17 -22.29 5.33
N PHE A 292 11.66 -21.47 4.42
CA PHE A 292 10.59 -20.50 4.72
C PHE A 292 9.36 -21.13 5.40
N TRP A 293 8.93 -22.31 4.94
CA TRP A 293 7.74 -22.99 5.46
C TRP A 293 7.93 -23.59 6.86
N GLU A 294 9.17 -23.69 7.32
CA GLU A 294 9.52 -24.16 8.66
C GLU A 294 9.78 -22.99 9.64
N GLN A 295 9.89 -21.76 9.12
CA GLN A 295 10.09 -20.57 9.94
C GLN A 295 8.85 -20.31 10.81
N LYS A 296 9.10 -19.93 12.08
CA LYS A 296 8.03 -19.47 12.99
C LYS A 296 7.32 -18.25 12.39
N GLY A 297 6.00 -18.30 12.34
CA GLY A 297 5.16 -17.21 11.82
C GLY A 297 5.00 -17.16 10.29
N HIS A 298 5.44 -18.16 9.52
CA HIS A 298 5.24 -18.20 8.06
C HIS A 298 3.76 -18.03 7.66
N ALA A 299 2.83 -18.68 8.38
CA ALA A 299 1.41 -18.57 8.13
C ALA A 299 0.88 -17.14 8.35
N LEU A 300 1.36 -16.45 9.39
CA LEU A 300 1.03 -15.06 9.65
C LEU A 300 1.57 -14.13 8.55
N ARG A 301 2.76 -14.41 8.00
CA ARG A 301 3.32 -13.65 6.87
C ARG A 301 2.49 -13.81 5.59
N VAL A 302 2.05 -15.03 5.30
CA VAL A 302 1.15 -15.32 4.15
C VAL A 302 -0.21 -14.67 4.36
N ALA A 303 -0.79 -14.77 5.57
CA ALA A 303 -2.05 -14.10 5.91
C ALA A 303 -1.90 -12.58 5.82
N GLY A 304 -0.77 -12.02 6.27
CA GLY A 304 -0.46 -10.60 6.15
C GLY A 304 -0.36 -10.13 4.70
N LEU A 305 0.23 -10.93 3.80
CA LEU A 305 0.25 -10.65 2.36
C LEU A 305 -1.18 -10.57 1.79
N VAL A 306 -1.99 -11.62 2.02
CA VAL A 306 -3.36 -11.68 1.51
C VAL A 306 -4.21 -10.56 2.10
N GLY A 307 -4.10 -10.32 3.40
CA GLY A 307 -4.79 -9.23 4.09
C GLY A 307 -4.41 -7.85 3.55
N THR A 308 -3.13 -7.62 3.23
CA THR A 308 -2.67 -6.37 2.62
C THR A 308 -3.28 -6.17 1.23
N TYR A 309 -3.35 -7.22 0.42
CA TYR A 309 -3.95 -7.14 -0.91
C TYR A 309 -5.47 -6.87 -0.85
N LEU A 310 -6.18 -7.57 0.04
CA LEU A 310 -7.60 -7.32 0.30
C LEU A 310 -7.83 -5.90 0.83
N ALA A 311 -6.94 -5.40 1.69
CA ALA A 311 -6.99 -4.03 2.19
C ALA A 311 -6.82 -3.02 1.05
N PHE A 312 -5.88 -3.21 0.11
CA PHE A 312 -5.76 -2.33 -1.05
C PHE A 312 -7.04 -2.29 -1.89
N ILE A 313 -7.66 -3.45 -2.14
CA ILE A 313 -8.93 -3.51 -2.89
C ILE A 313 -10.03 -2.75 -2.13
N GLY A 314 -10.22 -3.08 -0.85
CA GLY A 314 -11.27 -2.49 -0.02
C GLY A 314 -11.09 -0.99 0.19
N LEU A 315 -9.86 -0.53 0.45
CA LEU A 315 -9.53 0.88 0.63
C LEU A 315 -9.65 1.66 -0.67
N THR A 316 -9.19 1.10 -1.80
CA THR A 316 -9.37 1.75 -3.12
C THR A 316 -10.85 1.93 -3.40
N MET A 317 -11.65 0.87 -3.23
CA MET A 317 -13.10 0.95 -3.43
C MET A 317 -13.77 1.96 -2.48
N ALA A 318 -13.35 2.01 -1.21
CA ALA A 318 -13.88 2.99 -0.26
C ALA A 318 -13.53 4.44 -0.64
N VAL A 319 -12.31 4.69 -1.10
CA VAL A 319 -11.84 6.01 -1.55
C VAL A 319 -12.56 6.43 -2.83
N GLU A 320 -12.73 5.52 -3.80
CA GLU A 320 -13.51 5.80 -5.02
C GLU A 320 -14.98 6.10 -4.69
N LEU A 321 -15.61 5.29 -3.84
CA LEU A 321 -16.99 5.55 -3.40
C LEU A 321 -17.14 6.87 -2.64
N PHE A 322 -16.08 7.31 -1.95
CA PHE A 322 -16.06 8.64 -1.34
C PHE A 322 -15.93 9.72 -2.42
N ALA A 323 -14.98 9.58 -3.35
CA ALA A 323 -14.72 10.53 -4.42
C ALA A 323 -15.94 10.73 -5.34
N ALA A 324 -16.66 9.65 -5.61
CA ALA A 324 -17.88 9.59 -6.41
C ALA A 324 -19.10 10.26 -5.74
N GLY A 325 -19.04 10.56 -4.44
CA GLY A 325 -20.11 11.25 -3.74
C GLY A 325 -20.12 12.77 -3.97
N PRO A 326 -21.25 13.45 -3.71
CA PRO A 326 -21.34 14.91 -3.74
C PRO A 326 -20.37 15.56 -2.74
N ARG A 327 -20.00 16.82 -3.00
CA ARG A 327 -19.01 17.57 -2.20
C ARG A 327 -19.64 18.23 -0.99
N TYR A 328 -20.82 18.80 -1.19
CA TYR A 328 -21.59 19.50 -0.17
C TYR A 328 -22.78 18.64 0.27
N HIS A 329 -23.13 18.71 1.55
CA HIS A 329 -24.22 17.94 2.15
C HIS A 329 -25.05 18.85 3.07
N GLY A 330 -26.30 18.45 3.35
CA GLY A 330 -27.22 19.23 4.16
C GLY A 330 -27.88 20.37 3.38
N PRO A 331 -28.32 21.45 4.04
CA PRO A 331 -28.93 22.58 3.35
C PRO A 331 -27.96 23.24 2.37
N LEU A 332 -28.31 23.25 1.09
CA LEU A 332 -27.45 23.72 0.00
C LEU A 332 -27.87 25.11 -0.47
N THR A 333 -26.89 25.93 -0.84
CA THR A 333 -27.12 27.09 -1.71
C THR A 333 -27.30 26.66 -3.17
N PRO A 334 -27.93 27.47 -4.04
CA PRO A 334 -28.03 27.16 -5.47
C PRO A 334 -26.67 26.89 -6.14
N GLN A 335 -25.61 27.61 -5.73
CA GLN A 335 -24.25 27.38 -6.21
C GLN A 335 -23.71 26.01 -5.77
N GLN A 336 -23.90 25.62 -4.51
CA GLN A 336 -23.44 24.33 -4.01
C GLN A 336 -24.19 23.15 -4.65
N LEU A 337 -25.48 23.32 -4.95
CA LEU A 337 -26.25 22.36 -5.71
C LEU A 337 -25.69 22.19 -7.13
N ALA A 338 -25.43 23.30 -7.83
CA ALA A 338 -24.83 23.28 -9.16
C ALA A 338 -23.44 22.62 -9.15
N ASP A 339 -22.60 22.93 -8.15
CA ASP A 339 -21.29 22.31 -7.97
C ASP A 339 -21.40 20.79 -7.72
N ASN A 340 -22.35 20.35 -6.91
CA ASN A 340 -22.61 18.92 -6.66
C ASN A 340 -23.06 18.21 -7.94
N TYR A 341 -24.02 18.80 -8.68
CA TYR A 341 -24.50 18.24 -9.94
C TYR A 341 -23.36 18.09 -10.95
N ASN A 342 -22.60 19.17 -11.15
CA ASN A 342 -21.47 19.19 -12.07
C ASN A 342 -20.43 18.16 -11.63
N HIS A 343 -20.11 18.08 -10.34
CA HIS A 343 -19.16 17.07 -9.84
C HIS A 343 -19.58 15.65 -10.21
N LEU A 344 -20.85 15.29 -9.97
CA LEU A 344 -21.36 13.94 -10.29
C LEU A 344 -21.35 13.68 -11.80
N SER A 345 -21.75 14.65 -12.62
CA SER A 345 -21.76 14.49 -14.07
C SER A 345 -20.35 14.38 -14.67
N PHE A 346 -19.38 15.19 -14.19
CA PHE A 346 -17.98 15.07 -14.57
C PHE A 346 -17.36 13.75 -14.12
N PHE A 347 -17.71 13.29 -12.92
CA PHE A 347 -17.16 12.04 -12.39
C PHE A 347 -17.61 10.84 -13.22
N ASP A 348 -18.90 10.75 -13.57
CA ASP A 348 -19.45 9.63 -14.35
C ASP A 348 -19.00 9.65 -15.82
N ALA A 349 -18.95 10.84 -16.43
CA ALA A 349 -18.56 10.99 -17.85
C ALA A 349 -17.07 10.80 -18.11
N ALA A 350 -16.22 10.87 -17.07
CA ALA A 350 -14.77 10.70 -17.22
C ALA A 350 -14.44 9.44 -18.04
N PRO A 351 -13.48 9.47 -18.97
CA PRO A 351 -12.49 10.53 -19.18
C PRO A 351 -13.02 11.69 -20.05
N GLU A 352 -14.25 11.59 -20.55
CA GLU A 352 -14.89 12.65 -21.33
C GLU A 352 -15.40 13.77 -20.40
N SER A 353 -15.35 15.00 -20.89
CA SER A 353 -15.93 16.14 -20.17
C SER A 353 -17.36 16.36 -20.68
N PRO A 354 -18.38 16.42 -19.79
CA PRO A 354 -19.73 16.76 -20.20
C PRO A 354 -19.75 18.08 -20.97
N ALA A 355 -20.56 18.11 -22.01
CA ALA A 355 -20.72 19.25 -22.91
C ALA A 355 -21.22 20.51 -22.21
N TYR A 356 -21.96 20.36 -21.11
CA TYR A 356 -22.65 21.45 -20.42
C TYR A 356 -22.41 21.42 -18.91
N ARG A 357 -22.41 22.62 -18.31
CA ARG A 357 -22.35 22.86 -16.86
C ARG A 357 -23.59 23.60 -16.39
N LEU A 358 -24.15 23.13 -15.28
CA LEU A 358 -25.25 23.79 -14.58
C LEU A 358 -24.73 25.01 -13.82
N GLN A 359 -25.44 26.13 -13.91
CA GLN A 359 -25.19 27.37 -13.18
C GLN A 359 -26.12 27.49 -11.96
N ALA A 360 -25.79 28.40 -11.04
CA ALA A 360 -26.59 28.64 -9.83
C ALA A 360 -27.99 29.20 -10.11
N ASP A 361 -28.21 29.81 -11.26
CA ASP A 361 -29.53 30.30 -11.71
C ASP A 361 -30.36 29.21 -12.41
N GLY A 362 -29.81 28.00 -12.55
CA GLY A 362 -30.45 26.87 -13.22
C GLY A 362 -30.31 26.86 -14.75
N SER A 363 -29.55 27.80 -15.31
CA SER A 363 -29.15 27.82 -16.71
C SER A 363 -27.97 26.88 -17.01
N TRP A 364 -27.75 26.60 -18.28
CA TRP A 364 -26.68 25.72 -18.75
C TRP A 364 -25.68 26.49 -19.61
N VAL A 365 -24.38 26.25 -19.37
CA VAL A 365 -23.29 26.85 -20.14
C VAL A 365 -22.45 25.74 -20.73
N GLN A 366 -22.10 25.86 -22.01
CA GLN A 366 -21.24 24.90 -22.68
C GLN A 366 -19.83 24.93 -22.09
N THR A 367 -19.26 23.75 -21.82
CA THR A 367 -17.93 23.61 -21.20
C THR A 367 -16.80 24.08 -22.13
N ASP A 368 -16.91 23.80 -23.43
CA ASP A 368 -16.01 24.30 -24.47
C ASP A 368 -16.82 25.01 -25.56
N PRO A 369 -16.69 26.35 -25.69
CA PRO A 369 -17.41 27.13 -26.71
C PRO A 369 -17.06 26.76 -28.15
N ASN A 370 -15.92 26.10 -28.38
CA ASN A 370 -15.46 25.70 -29.71
C ASN A 370 -15.82 24.24 -30.04
N ALA A 371 -16.37 23.49 -29.08
CA ALA A 371 -16.80 22.12 -29.32
C ALA A 371 -18.17 22.11 -30.01
N PHE A 372 -18.32 21.24 -31.01
CA PHE A 372 -19.64 20.94 -31.56
C PHE A 372 -20.21 19.73 -30.81
N VAL A 373 -21.40 19.88 -30.21
CA VAL A 373 -22.04 18.84 -29.41
C VAL A 373 -23.09 18.13 -30.26
N PHE A 374 -22.84 16.87 -30.58
CA PHE A 374 -23.85 15.99 -31.19
C PHE A 374 -24.49 15.14 -30.09
N ASN A 375 -25.76 15.41 -29.79
CA ASN A 375 -26.54 14.51 -28.93
C ASN A 375 -27.10 13.36 -29.78
N VAL A 376 -26.51 12.18 -29.64
CA VAL A 376 -26.94 10.97 -30.39
C VAL A 376 -28.25 10.42 -29.83
N PHE A 377 -28.43 10.50 -28.51
CA PHE A 377 -29.61 10.05 -27.78
C PHE A 377 -29.92 11.08 -26.68
N GLY A 378 -30.37 12.28 -27.06
CA GLY A 378 -30.52 13.39 -26.13
C GLY A 378 -31.01 14.67 -26.80
N GLY A 379 -31.82 15.46 -26.08
CA GLY A 379 -32.05 16.86 -26.39
C GLY A 379 -31.08 17.76 -25.63
N ASP A 380 -31.07 19.05 -25.98
CA ASP A 380 -30.36 20.07 -25.22
C ASP A 380 -30.75 20.04 -23.73
N PRO A 381 -29.84 20.48 -22.83
CA PRO A 381 -30.15 20.48 -21.41
C PRO A 381 -31.37 21.35 -21.10
N VAL A 382 -32.28 20.79 -20.32
CA VAL A 382 -33.53 21.43 -19.94
C VAL A 382 -33.24 22.47 -18.86
N PRO A 383 -33.69 23.73 -19.02
CA PRO A 383 -33.57 24.73 -17.97
C PRO A 383 -34.20 24.24 -16.67
N ILE A 384 -33.48 24.43 -15.57
CA ILE A 384 -33.93 24.01 -14.24
C ILE A 384 -34.39 25.26 -13.49
N SER A 385 -35.60 25.24 -12.95
CA SER A 385 -36.05 26.27 -12.02
C SER A 385 -35.61 25.89 -10.62
N ILE A 386 -34.75 26.71 -10.01
CA ILE A 386 -34.26 26.52 -8.64
C ILE A 386 -34.96 27.53 -7.74
N GLN A 387 -35.80 27.04 -6.85
CA GLN A 387 -36.45 27.84 -5.81
C GLN A 387 -35.55 27.91 -4.59
N SER A 388 -35.36 29.12 -4.06
CA SER A 388 -34.56 29.33 -2.86
C SER A 388 -35.25 30.28 -1.88
N GLN A 389 -35.13 29.99 -0.60
CA GLN A 389 -35.58 30.82 0.52
C GLN A 389 -34.42 31.01 1.48
N ASP A 390 -34.18 32.25 1.92
CA ASP A 390 -33.05 32.61 2.79
C ASP A 390 -31.67 32.17 2.25
N GLY A 391 -31.54 32.10 0.92
CA GLY A 391 -30.31 31.67 0.23
C GLY A 391 -30.11 30.15 0.16
N LEU A 392 -31.04 29.35 0.67
CA LEU A 392 -31.03 27.89 0.63
C LEU A 392 -32.05 27.36 -0.38
N VAL A 393 -31.71 26.27 -1.05
CA VAL A 393 -32.60 25.59 -2.00
C VAL A 393 -33.79 25.00 -1.24
N THR A 394 -35.00 25.32 -1.66
CA THR A 394 -36.26 24.79 -1.12
C THR A 394 -37.05 23.99 -2.15
N GLY A 395 -36.72 24.15 -3.43
CA GLY A 395 -37.32 23.34 -4.48
C GLY A 395 -36.55 23.41 -5.80
N ILE A 396 -36.71 22.37 -6.61
CA ILE A 396 -36.16 22.25 -7.94
C ILE A 396 -37.27 21.75 -8.84
N SER A 397 -37.43 22.32 -10.03
CA SER A 397 -38.38 21.80 -11.02
C SER A 397 -37.90 22.01 -12.44
N PHE A 398 -38.23 21.08 -13.33
CA PHE A 398 -38.10 21.29 -14.77
C PHE A 398 -39.31 20.67 -15.48
N SER A 399 -39.61 21.21 -16.66
CA SER A 399 -40.67 20.70 -17.52
C SER A 399 -40.15 20.54 -18.94
N LEU A 400 -40.51 19.43 -19.57
CA LEU A 400 -40.27 19.11 -20.96
C LEU A 400 -41.62 19.04 -21.67
N ASN A 401 -41.77 19.81 -22.74
CA ASN A 401 -42.96 19.77 -23.59
C ASN A 401 -42.50 19.81 -25.03
N THR A 402 -42.85 18.76 -25.78
CA THR A 402 -42.47 18.60 -27.18
C THR A 402 -43.68 18.13 -27.98
N GLN A 403 -43.87 18.74 -29.15
CA GLN A 403 -44.91 18.41 -30.12
C GLN A 403 -44.22 18.08 -31.44
N ASP A 404 -44.65 16.99 -32.09
CA ASP A 404 -44.19 16.58 -33.43
C ASP A 404 -42.65 16.41 -33.58
N GLU A 405 -41.98 15.74 -32.63
CA GLU A 405 -40.57 15.34 -32.74
C GLU A 405 -40.39 13.87 -33.17
N ASP A 406 -39.43 13.64 -34.10
CA ASP A 406 -39.12 12.33 -34.73
C ASP A 406 -38.61 11.27 -33.73
N SER A 407 -37.98 11.68 -32.63
CA SER A 407 -37.58 10.80 -31.54
C SER A 407 -37.24 11.62 -30.30
N ILE A 408 -37.86 11.30 -29.17
CA ILE A 408 -37.56 11.96 -27.89
C ILE A 408 -36.71 10.98 -27.07
N PRO A 409 -35.60 11.43 -26.47
CA PRO A 409 -34.91 10.63 -25.46
C PRO A 409 -35.93 10.34 -24.36
N ALA A 410 -36.19 9.08 -24.02
CA ALA A 410 -37.10 8.83 -22.92
C ALA A 410 -36.52 9.47 -21.64
N ILE A 411 -37.43 9.75 -20.71
CA ILE A 411 -37.24 10.15 -19.31
C ILE A 411 -35.76 10.44 -18.99
N PRO A 412 -35.36 11.70 -18.71
CA PRO A 412 -33.96 12.08 -18.49
C PRO A 412 -33.43 11.54 -17.15
N LEU A 413 -33.46 10.22 -16.97
CA LEU A 413 -33.26 9.49 -15.73
C LEU A 413 -31.86 9.71 -15.20
N LEU A 414 -30.86 9.80 -16.07
CA LEU A 414 -29.49 10.13 -15.69
C LEU A 414 -29.39 11.56 -15.12
N LYS A 415 -30.10 12.53 -15.71
CA LYS A 415 -30.14 13.91 -15.20
C LYS A 415 -30.91 13.99 -13.88
N ILE A 416 -32.03 13.28 -13.76
CA ILE A 416 -32.81 13.16 -12.52
C ILE A 416 -31.96 12.50 -11.42
N ASN A 417 -31.20 11.45 -11.76
CA ASN A 417 -30.26 10.78 -10.86
C ASN A 417 -29.22 11.75 -10.30
N TYR A 418 -28.56 12.53 -11.15
CA TYR A 418 -27.62 13.55 -10.69
C TYR A 418 -28.28 14.62 -9.83
N LEU A 419 -29.49 15.10 -10.17
CA LEU A 419 -30.19 16.09 -9.36
C LEU A 419 -30.57 15.56 -7.97
N LEU A 420 -31.16 14.35 -7.92
CA LEU A 420 -31.53 13.70 -6.65
C LEU A 420 -30.31 13.50 -5.77
N HIS A 421 -29.21 12.95 -6.31
CA HIS A 421 -27.99 12.73 -5.54
C HIS A 421 -27.26 14.03 -5.18
N ALA A 422 -27.29 15.05 -6.04
CA ALA A 422 -26.71 16.35 -5.77
C ALA A 422 -27.42 17.07 -4.62
N LEU A 423 -28.75 16.96 -4.56
CA LEU A 423 -29.58 17.60 -3.53
C LEU A 423 -29.56 16.82 -2.21
N LEU A 424 -29.83 15.50 -2.26
CA LEU A 424 -29.97 14.66 -1.07
C LEU A 424 -28.61 14.31 -0.44
N GLY A 425 -27.51 14.57 -1.14
CA GLY A 425 -26.17 14.24 -0.64
C GLY A 425 -25.86 12.74 -0.65
N HIS A 426 -26.72 11.93 -1.27
CA HIS A 426 -26.57 10.48 -1.37
C HIS A 426 -25.50 10.08 -2.37
N ARG A 427 -24.84 8.95 -2.13
CA ARG A 427 -23.87 8.36 -3.07
C ARG A 427 -24.61 7.55 -4.13
N SER A 428 -24.46 7.94 -5.40
CA SER A 428 -25.15 7.33 -6.56
C SER A 428 -24.87 5.84 -6.75
N PHE A 429 -23.69 5.37 -6.35
CA PHE A 429 -23.23 3.99 -6.59
C PHE A 429 -23.63 2.97 -5.51
N LEU A 430 -24.28 3.40 -4.42
CA LEU A 430 -24.76 2.50 -3.38
C LEU A 430 -26.22 2.14 -3.64
N SER A 431 -26.48 0.85 -3.93
CA SER A 431 -27.80 0.37 -4.38
C SER A 431 -28.93 0.47 -3.35
N SER A 432 -28.64 0.88 -2.13
CA SER A 432 -29.56 0.90 -0.99
C SER A 432 -30.07 2.29 -0.62
N SER A 433 -29.77 3.34 -1.40
CA SER A 433 -30.27 4.67 -1.08
C SER A 433 -31.75 4.83 -1.47
N PRO A 434 -32.57 5.56 -0.70
CA PRO A 434 -33.96 5.90 -1.05
C PRO A 434 -34.07 6.54 -2.45
N ALA A 435 -33.10 7.37 -2.83
CA ALA A 435 -33.03 7.97 -4.16
C ALA A 435 -32.92 6.90 -5.28
N THR A 436 -32.14 5.85 -5.04
CA THR A 436 -32.01 4.72 -5.99
C THR A 436 -33.32 3.95 -6.13
N GLN A 437 -34.16 3.89 -5.10
CA GLN A 437 -35.50 3.30 -5.20
C GLN A 437 -36.40 4.16 -6.08
N VAL A 438 -36.44 5.48 -5.86
CA VAL A 438 -37.22 6.41 -6.70
C VAL A 438 -36.79 6.27 -8.17
N LEU A 439 -35.48 6.21 -8.44
CA LEU A 439 -34.97 6.03 -9.81
C LEU A 439 -35.38 4.70 -10.44
N ARG A 440 -35.42 3.61 -9.66
CA ARG A 440 -35.87 2.31 -10.16
C ARG A 440 -37.36 2.32 -10.53
N GLU A 441 -38.18 2.97 -9.70
CA GLU A 441 -39.62 3.14 -9.95
C GLU A 441 -39.87 4.08 -11.14
N LEU A 442 -39.13 5.19 -11.23
CA LEU A 442 -39.16 6.11 -12.38
C LEU A 442 -38.80 5.41 -13.69
N ASN A 443 -37.81 4.51 -13.68
CA ASN A 443 -37.46 3.76 -14.87
C ASN A 443 -38.60 2.83 -15.35
N GLN A 444 -39.51 2.45 -14.47
CA GLN A 444 -40.68 1.61 -14.81
C GLN A 444 -41.97 2.42 -14.96
N ALA A 445 -41.91 3.74 -14.78
CA ALA A 445 -43.10 4.59 -14.79
C ALA A 445 -43.72 4.64 -16.19
N GLU A 446 -45.04 4.42 -16.24
CA GLU A 446 -45.90 4.69 -17.39
C GLU A 446 -46.56 6.07 -17.23
N ASN A 447 -47.49 6.44 -18.12
CA ASN A 447 -48.22 7.70 -17.99
C ASN A 447 -48.95 7.79 -16.64
N GLY A 448 -48.82 8.94 -15.97
CA GLY A 448 -49.45 9.18 -14.69
C GLY A 448 -48.71 10.18 -13.81
N HIS A 449 -49.28 10.39 -12.62
CA HIS A 449 -48.73 11.23 -11.57
C HIS A 449 -48.14 10.34 -10.45
N TYR A 450 -46.87 10.55 -10.14
CA TYR A 450 -46.13 9.80 -9.13
C TYR A 450 -45.56 10.77 -8.11
N THR A 451 -45.60 10.38 -6.85
CA THR A 451 -45.04 11.16 -5.74
C THR A 451 -44.33 10.24 -4.76
N TRP A 452 -43.13 10.63 -4.34
CA TRP A 452 -42.32 9.95 -3.33
C TRP A 452 -41.91 10.94 -2.24
N GLU A 453 -41.70 10.43 -1.03
CA GLU A 453 -41.11 11.16 0.08
C GLU A 453 -39.72 10.58 0.38
N VAL A 454 -38.68 11.41 0.31
CA VAL A 454 -37.29 11.01 0.52
C VAL A 454 -36.58 12.05 1.39
N ASP A 455 -36.16 11.66 2.59
CA ASP A 455 -35.38 12.49 3.52
C ASP A 455 -35.91 13.92 3.75
N GLY A 456 -37.23 14.06 3.88
CA GLY A 456 -37.88 15.36 4.06
C GLY A 456 -38.09 16.16 2.78
N TRP A 457 -37.92 15.52 1.62
CA TRP A 457 -38.24 16.08 0.31
C TRP A 457 -39.38 15.30 -0.36
N GLN A 458 -40.32 16.03 -0.94
CA GLN A 458 -41.34 15.50 -1.82
C GLN A 458 -40.82 15.52 -3.26
N VAL A 459 -40.69 14.35 -3.87
CA VAL A 459 -40.33 14.19 -5.28
C VAL A 459 -41.60 13.89 -6.06
N THR A 460 -41.93 14.71 -7.04
CA THR A 460 -43.12 14.56 -7.87
C THR A 460 -42.73 14.44 -9.34
N TYR A 461 -43.36 13.50 -10.04
CA TYR A 461 -43.10 13.20 -11.44
C TYR A 461 -44.42 12.96 -12.16
N ASP A 462 -44.64 13.75 -13.22
CA ASP A 462 -45.83 13.73 -14.07
C ASP A 462 -45.41 13.42 -15.49
N LEU A 463 -45.90 12.31 -16.04
CA LEU A 463 -45.61 11.88 -17.41
C LEU A 463 -46.91 11.71 -18.21
N GLU A 464 -47.01 12.43 -19.31
CA GLU A 464 -48.05 12.27 -20.32
C GLU A 464 -47.41 12.13 -21.70
N ALA A 465 -47.32 10.90 -22.21
CA ALA A 465 -46.84 10.60 -23.55
C ALA A 465 -47.96 9.96 -24.40
N GLN A 466 -48.32 10.57 -25.51
CA GLN A 466 -49.29 10.06 -26.49
C GLN A 466 -48.65 9.92 -27.86
N GLY A 467 -49.04 8.90 -28.61
CA GLY A 467 -48.51 8.68 -29.96
C GLY A 467 -47.11 8.06 -30.02
N TYR A 468 -46.59 7.49 -28.91
CA TYR A 468 -45.27 6.87 -28.83
C TYR A 468 -45.31 5.36 -28.48
N ILE A 469 -44.27 4.62 -28.87
CA ILE A 469 -43.91 3.26 -28.44
C ILE A 469 -42.63 3.39 -27.60
N ARG A 470 -42.64 2.81 -26.40
CA ARG A 470 -41.46 2.74 -25.55
C ARG A 470 -40.61 1.52 -25.92
N ALA A 471 -39.32 1.74 -26.15
CA ALA A 471 -38.31 0.69 -26.26
C ALA A 471 -37.11 1.10 -25.40
N ASP A 472 -36.93 0.40 -24.28
CA ASP A 472 -35.98 0.75 -23.21
C ASP A 472 -36.12 2.22 -22.77
N ASP A 473 -35.05 3.00 -22.94
CA ASP A 473 -34.93 4.43 -22.59
C ASP A 473 -35.26 5.36 -23.78
N LEU A 474 -35.98 4.87 -24.80
CA LEU A 474 -36.37 5.66 -25.97
C LEU A 474 -37.88 5.59 -26.25
N LEU A 475 -38.45 6.72 -26.67
CA LEU A 475 -39.82 6.82 -27.16
C LEU A 475 -39.81 7.05 -28.67
N PHE A 476 -40.30 6.07 -29.41
CA PHE A 476 -40.42 6.10 -30.86
C PHE A 476 -41.82 6.49 -31.29
N PRO A 477 -42.01 7.42 -32.24
CA PRO A 477 -43.33 7.81 -32.70
C PRO A 477 -44.07 6.63 -33.36
N LYS A 478 -45.38 6.56 -33.14
CA LYS A 478 -46.30 5.65 -33.86
C LYS A 478 -46.73 6.30 -35.16
N ASP A 479 -46.53 5.60 -36.27
CA ASP A 479 -47.03 6.02 -37.57
C ASP A 479 -48.54 6.29 -37.52
N GLY A 480 -48.94 7.49 -37.96
CA GLY A 480 -50.35 7.89 -38.09
C GLY A 480 -51.05 8.36 -36.80
N GLN A 481 -50.33 8.55 -35.69
CA GLN A 481 -50.86 9.20 -34.48
C GLN A 481 -50.26 10.59 -34.29
N THR A 482 -50.97 11.49 -33.61
CA THR A 482 -50.41 12.78 -33.16
C THR A 482 -49.51 12.53 -31.97
N GLN A 483 -48.30 13.06 -32.01
CA GLN A 483 -47.33 12.94 -30.94
C GLN A 483 -47.49 14.09 -29.93
N SER A 484 -47.69 13.74 -28.66
CA SER A 484 -47.54 14.71 -27.57
C SER A 484 -46.72 14.10 -26.45
N PHE A 485 -45.78 14.87 -25.92
CA PHE A 485 -44.99 14.47 -24.78
C PHE A 485 -44.88 15.64 -23.81
N GLN A 486 -45.39 15.43 -22.60
CA GLN A 486 -45.29 16.36 -21.50
C GLN A 486 -44.73 15.63 -20.28
N LEU A 487 -43.65 16.19 -19.75
CA LEU A 487 -43.01 15.70 -18.54
C LEU A 487 -42.80 16.86 -17.58
N SER A 488 -43.25 16.70 -16.34
CA SER A 488 -42.98 17.60 -15.22
C SER A 488 -42.27 16.83 -14.12
N PHE A 489 -41.15 17.37 -13.65
CA PHE A 489 -40.44 16.84 -12.50
C PHE A 489 -40.21 17.95 -11.49
N SER A 490 -40.49 17.68 -10.22
CA SER A 490 -40.21 18.61 -9.14
C SER A 490 -39.75 17.91 -7.87
N ILE A 491 -38.94 18.61 -7.09
CA ILE A 491 -38.50 18.21 -5.76
C ILE A 491 -38.75 19.42 -4.85
N GLN A 492 -39.51 19.26 -3.76
CA GLN A 492 -39.82 20.34 -2.81
C GLN A 492 -39.56 19.90 -1.38
N ALA A 493 -39.05 20.82 -0.55
CA ALA A 493 -38.91 20.56 0.87
C ALA A 493 -40.29 20.44 1.54
N LEU A 494 -40.46 19.45 2.41
CA LEU A 494 -41.70 19.18 3.16
C LEU A 494 -41.91 20.10 4.36
#